data_AF-A0A3T1AMQ3-F1
#
_entry.id   AF-A0A3T1AMQ3-F1
#
_cell.length_a   1.000
_cell.length_b   1.000
_cell.length_c   1.000
_cell.angle_alpha   90.00
_cell.angle_beta   90.00
_cell.angle_gamma   90.00
#
_symmetry.space_group_name_H-M   'P 1'
#
loop_
_entity.id
_entity.type
_entity.pdbx_description
1 polymer ?
#
loop_
_entity_poly.entity_id
_entity_poly.type
_entity_poly.pdbx_seq_one_letter_code
_entity_poly.pdbx_strand_id
1 'polypeptide(L)' 'MKKPLACRLGRHKWERRSTSDGNRYTQCSRCGKDDNPPQVTTPFTF' A
#
# COMPACT_ATOMS: atom_id res chain seq x y z
N MET A 1 -8.13 10.25 15.35
CA MET A 1 -8.81 10.51 14.06
C MET A 1 -9.75 9.35 13.73
N LYS A 2 -11.06 9.57 13.59
CA LYS A 2 -12.02 8.51 13.22
C LYS A 2 -11.79 8.11 11.76
N LYS A 3 -11.40 6.85 11.51
CA LYS A 3 -11.23 6.31 10.15
C LYS A 3 -12.52 6.54 9.33
N PRO A 4 -12.44 7.16 8.14
CA PRO A 4 -13.62 7.45 7.33
C PRO A 4 -14.32 6.14 6.94
N LEU A 5 -15.66 6.18 6.89
CA LEU A 5 -16.52 5.03 6.59
C LEU A 5 -16.10 4.31 5.29
N ALA A 6 -15.67 5.06 4.27
CA ALA A 6 -15.15 4.49 3.03
C ALA A 6 -13.99 3.50 3.26
N CYS A 7 -13.06 3.82 4.16
CA CYS A 7 -11.97 2.91 4.53
C CYS A 7 -12.44 1.71 5.37
N ARG A 8 -13.58 1.81 6.07
CA ARG A 8 -14.17 0.68 6.79
C ARG A 8 -14.89 -0.29 5.83
N LEU A 9 -15.43 0.25 4.74
CA LEU A 9 -16.11 -0.50 3.68
C LEU A 9 -15.14 -1.01 2.59
N GLY A 10 -13.83 -0.96 2.81
CA GLY A 10 -12.83 -1.40 1.84
C GLY A 10 -12.59 -0.45 0.64
N ARG A 11 -13.28 0.69 0.57
CA ARG A 11 -13.08 1.74 -0.44
C ARG A 11 -11.97 2.69 -0.01
N HIS A 12 -10.75 2.18 -0.06
CA HIS A 12 -9.54 2.94 0.23
C HIS A 12 -9.15 3.84 -0.96
N LYS A 13 -8.73 5.08 -0.67
CA LYS A 13 -8.08 5.94 -1.67
C LYS A 13 -6.60 5.64 -1.65
N TRP A 14 -6.16 4.84 -2.61
CA TRP A 14 -4.79 4.36 -2.76
C TRP A 14 -3.89 5.40 -3.43
N GLU A 15 -2.69 5.60 -2.90
CA GLU A 15 -1.66 6.48 -3.44
C GLU A 15 -0.34 5.72 -3.52
N ARG A 16 0.35 5.81 -4.67
CA ARG A 16 1.63 5.13 -4.87
C ARG A 16 2.74 5.97 -4.25
N ARG A 17 3.49 5.37 -3.33
CA ARG A 17 4.72 5.93 -2.78
C ARG A 17 5.92 5.08 -3.16
N SER A 18 7.05 5.76 -3.23
CA SER A 18 8.35 5.12 -3.42
C SER A 18 9.15 5.30 -2.14
N THR A 19 9.71 4.21 -1.63
CA THR A 19 10.68 4.23 -0.52
C THR A 19 12.06 4.59 -1.08
N SER A 20 12.93 5.19 -0.25
CA SER A 20 14.32 5.54 -0.64
C SER A 20 15.14 4.36 -1.16
N ASP A 21 14.79 3.14 -0.75
CA ASP A 21 15.34 1.86 -1.22
C ASP A 21 14.96 1.52 -2.68
N GLY A 22 14.09 2.32 -3.32
CA GLY A 22 13.60 2.08 -4.68
C GLY A 22 12.33 1.22 -4.72
N ASN A 23 11.89 0.69 -3.59
CA ASN A 23 10.68 -0.13 -3.51
C ASN A 23 9.41 0.73 -3.64
N ARG A 24 8.41 0.25 -4.38
CA ARG A 24 7.14 0.95 -4.61
C ARG A 24 6.04 0.28 -3.81
N TYR A 25 5.39 1.05 -2.95
CA TYR A 25 4.26 0.58 -2.16
C TYR A 25 3.06 1.49 -2.36
N THR A 26 1.87 0.92 -2.18
CA THR A 26 0.63 1.68 -2.27
C THR A 26 0.13 1.92 -0.85
N GLN A 27 -0.13 3.15 -0.46
CA GLN A 27 -0.66 3.48 0.85
C GLN A 27 -1.96 4.28 0.72
N CYS A 28 -2.93 3.98 1.57
CA CYS A 28 -4.16 4.74 1.62
C CYS A 28 -3.91 6.12 2.23
N SER A 29 -4.05 7.16 1.41
CA SER A 29 -3.89 8.58 1.81
C SER A 29 -4.87 9.02 2.92
N ARG A 30 -6.00 8.30 3.10
CA ARG A 30 -7.02 8.63 4.12
C ARG A 30 -6.82 7.96 5.47
N CYS A 31 -6.37 6.72 5.51
CA CYS A 31 -6.27 5.94 6.75
C CYS A 31 -4.86 5.43 7.06
N GLY A 32 -3.88 5.72 6.21
CA GLY A 32 -2.50 5.28 6.37
C GLY A 32 -2.30 3.77 6.27
N LYS A 33 -3.27 3.03 5.72
CA LYS A 33 -3.16 1.59 5.55
C LYS A 33 -2.31 1.30 4.33
N ASP A 34 -1.27 0.49 4.49
CA ASP A 34 -0.44 0.03 3.38
C ASP A 34 -1.15 -1.13 2.68
N ASP A 35 -1.28 -1.03 1.36
CA ASP A 35 -1.58 -2.17 0.50
C ASP A 35 -0.25 -2.89 0.27
N ASN A 36 0.05 -3.80 1.19
CA ASN A 36 1.13 -4.74 1.04
C ASN A 36 0.65 -5.78 0.01
N PRO A 37 1.29 -5.87 -1.15
CA PRO A 37 2.11 -7.05 -1.29
C PRO A 37 3.57 -6.66 -1.49
N PRO A 38 4.49 -7.24 -0.69
CA PRO A 38 5.88 -7.21 -1.04
C PRO A 38 5.98 -8.16 -2.21
N GLN A 39 5.93 -7.62 -3.42
CA GLN A 39 6.55 -8.30 -4.56
C GLN A 39 8.05 -8.18 -4.35
N VAL A 40 8.54 -8.93 -3.35
CA VAL A 40 9.78 -9.66 -3.54
C VAL A 40 9.55 -10.46 -4.80
N THR A 41 9.98 -9.90 -5.92
CA THR A 41 10.31 -10.70 -7.09
C THR A 41 11.35 -11.66 -6.56
N THR A 42 10.92 -12.82 -6.05
CA THR A 42 11.82 -13.95 -5.90
C THR A 42 12.45 -14.08 -7.27
N PRO A 43 13.77 -13.88 -7.43
CA PRO A 43 14.38 -14.23 -8.69
C PRO A 43 14.03 -15.69 -8.88
N PHE A 44 13.29 -16.01 -9.95
CA PHE A 44 13.12 -17.37 -10.41
C PHE A 44 14.52 -17.98 -10.38
N THR A 45 14.77 -18.88 -9.43
CA THR A 45 15.99 -19.67 -9.41
C THR A 45 15.77 -20.78 -10.42
N PHE A 46 16.75 -20.86 -11.32
CA PHE A 46 16.83 -21.68 -12.52
C PHE A 46 16.60 -23.18 -12.26
#